data_AF-A0A3D4IM59-F1
#
_entry.id   AF-A0A3D4IM59-F1
#
_cell.length_a   1.000
_cell.length_b   1.000
_cell.length_c   1.000
_cell.angle_alpha   90.00
_cell.angle_beta   90.00
_cell.angle_gamma   90.00
#
_symmetry.space_group_name_H-M   'P 1'
#
loop_
_entity.id
_entity.type
_entity.pdbx_description
1 polymer ?
#
loop_
_entity_poly.entity_id
_entity_poly.type
_entity_poly.pdbx_seq_one_letter_code
_entity_poly.pdbx_strand_id
1 'polypeptide(L)'
;MRYYNLFLGVIMLAFTTKAIGQKQIKDFPLFTINEKSVGVNEFVFLYNKNHQNQSEEITKENIEEYLELYINFKLKVMEAESRKMDASDAFIKELNTYKEELRKPFIAETDILYKLVKEAYDRLGWEIKASHILVSSPPDAAPSDTLVAYNKALSIREKVLAG
;
A
#
# COMPACT_ATOMS: atom_id res chain seq x y z
N MET A 1 27.09 37.05 -27.02
CA MET A 1 25.82 37.31 -26.30
C MET A 1 24.54 37.09 -27.11
N ARG A 2 24.56 36.97 -28.45
CA ARG A 2 23.32 36.86 -29.27
C ARG A 2 22.72 35.45 -29.39
N TYR A 3 23.50 34.41 -29.10
CA TYR A 3 23.05 33.00 -29.16
C TYR A 3 22.44 32.48 -27.85
N TYR A 4 22.76 33.11 -26.72
CA TYR A 4 22.24 32.71 -25.40
C TYR A 4 20.73 33.02 -25.28
N ASN A 5 20.29 34.15 -25.86
CA ASN A 5 18.88 34.54 -25.92
C ASN A 5 18.07 33.67 -26.88
N LEU A 6 18.72 33.06 -27.89
CA LEU A 6 18.06 32.11 -28.79
C LEU A 6 17.88 30.73 -28.14
N PHE A 7 18.82 30.33 -27.27
CA PHE A 7 18.76 29.08 -26.51
C PHE A 7 17.75 29.15 -25.35
N LEU A 8 17.63 30.31 -24.69
CA LEU A 8 16.61 30.55 -23.66
C LEU A 8 15.17 30.53 -24.22
N GLY A 9 14.97 30.98 -25.46
CA GLY A 9 13.65 30.96 -26.10
C GLY A 9 13.12 29.55 -26.41
N VAL A 10 14.01 28.60 -26.73
CA VAL A 10 13.63 27.21 -27.04
C VAL A 10 13.30 26.41 -25.79
N ILE A 11 13.94 26.71 -24.66
CA ILE A 11 13.64 26.06 -23.36
C ILE A 11 12.29 26.55 -22.79
N MET A 12 11.90 27.80 -23.05
CA MET A 12 10.61 28.33 -22.58
C MET A 12 9.39 27.80 -23.36
N LEU A 13 9.60 27.33 -24.61
CA LEU A 13 8.53 26.76 -25.44
C LEU A 13 8.22 25.29 -25.10
N ALA A 14 9.09 24.60 -24.35
CA ALA A 14 8.91 23.22 -23.95
C ALA A 14 8.03 23.03 -22.68
N PHE A 15 7.67 24.13 -21.99
CA PHE A 15 6.88 24.08 -20.75
C PHE A 15 5.37 24.33 -20.92
N THR A 16 4.86 24.50 -22.15
CA THR A 16 3.44 24.79 -22.40
C THR A 16 2.61 23.59 -22.85
N THR A 17 3.12 22.37 -22.80
CA THR A 17 2.30 21.17 -23.00
C THR A 17 1.43 20.94 -21.76
N LYS A 18 0.28 21.61 -21.71
CA LYS A 18 -0.80 21.17 -20.84
C LYS A 18 -1.16 19.74 -21.26
N ALA A 19 -0.88 18.79 -20.39
CA ALA A 19 -1.29 17.40 -20.54
C ALA A 19 -2.83 17.32 -20.55
N ILE A 20 -3.43 17.39 -21.73
CA ILE A 20 -4.84 17.09 -21.96
C ILE A 20 -4.94 15.56 -22.08
N GLY A 21 -4.97 14.88 -20.94
CA GLY A 21 -4.99 13.41 -20.88
C GLY A 21 -5.55 12.81 -19.60
N GLN A 22 -5.75 13.58 -18.54
CA GLN A 22 -6.58 13.13 -17.43
C GLN A 22 -8.04 13.30 -17.82
N LYS A 23 -8.73 12.18 -18.08
CA LYS A 23 -10.19 12.11 -18.06
C LYS A 23 -10.60 12.53 -16.65
N GLN A 24 -10.92 13.80 -16.46
CA GLN A 24 -11.41 14.32 -15.20
C GLN A 24 -12.70 13.56 -14.92
N ILE A 25 -12.66 12.62 -13.97
CA ILE A 25 -13.85 11.93 -13.52
C ILE A 25 -14.72 13.03 -12.91
N LYS A 26 -15.71 13.47 -13.68
CA LYS A 26 -16.64 14.51 -13.25
C LYS A 26 -17.44 13.89 -12.11
N ASP A 27 -17.07 14.24 -10.87
CA ASP A 27 -17.82 13.84 -9.70
C ASP A 27 -19.10 14.67 -9.66
N PHE A 28 -20.24 13.99 -9.65
CA PHE A 28 -21.54 14.63 -9.60
C PHE A 28 -21.99 14.73 -8.15
N PRO A 29 -22.65 15.83 -7.74
CA PRO A 29 -23.22 15.92 -6.40
C PRO A 29 -24.36 14.90 -6.27
N LEU A 30 -24.28 14.05 -5.25
CA LEU A 30 -25.33 13.08 -4.91
C LEU A 30 -26.39 13.73 -4.03
N PHE A 31 -25.96 14.44 -2.99
CA PHE A 31 -26.82 15.26 -2.13
C PHE A 31 -26.03 16.44 -1.54
N THR A 32 -26.73 17.36 -0.89
CA THR A 32 -26.13 18.54 -0.27
C THR A 32 -26.68 18.69 1.15
N ILE A 33 -25.79 19.01 2.09
CA ILE A 33 -26.17 19.41 3.46
C ILE A 33 -25.66 20.85 3.65
N ASN A 34 -26.58 21.79 3.80
CA ASN A 34 -26.28 23.24 3.80
C ASN A 34 -25.53 23.66 2.53
N GLU A 35 -24.29 24.15 2.66
CA GLU A 35 -23.43 24.55 1.54
C GLU A 35 -22.40 23.46 1.15
N LYS A 36 -22.40 22.31 1.84
CA LYS A 36 -21.47 21.20 1.57
C LYS A 36 -22.15 20.16 0.69
N SER A 37 -21.61 19.95 -0.51
CA SER A 37 -22.06 18.88 -1.41
C SER A 37 -21.26 17.59 -1.22
N VAL A 38 -21.93 16.45 -1.27
CA VAL A 38 -21.35 15.11 -1.18
C VAL A 38 -21.44 14.44 -2.55
N GLY A 39 -20.31 13.95 -3.07
CA GLY A 39 -20.20 13.40 -4.41
C GLY A 39 -20.69 11.95 -4.54
N VAL A 40 -21.10 11.57 -5.75
CA VAL A 40 -21.47 10.20 -6.10
C VAL A 40 -20.27 9.26 -5.96
N ASN A 41 -19.07 9.69 -6.35
CA ASN A 41 -17.89 8.83 -6.30
C ASN A 41 -17.51 8.43 -4.87
N GLU A 42 -17.62 9.36 -3.91
CA GLU A 42 -17.39 9.07 -2.48
C GLU A 42 -18.38 8.01 -1.98
N PHE A 43 -19.66 8.18 -2.30
CA PHE A 43 -20.70 7.24 -1.91
C PHE A 43 -20.47 5.84 -2.48
N VAL A 44 -20.21 5.74 -3.78
CA VAL A 44 -19.95 4.46 -4.46
C VAL A 44 -18.70 3.79 -3.89
N PHE A 45 -17.63 4.53 -3.62
CA PHE A 45 -16.43 3.99 -2.99
C PHE A 45 -16.74 3.39 -1.61
N LEU A 46 -17.47 4.13 -0.76
CA LEU A 46 -17.82 3.67 0.58
C LEU A 46 -18.80 2.49 0.56
N TYR A 47 -19.81 2.53 -0.32
CA TYR A 47 -20.74 1.42 -0.53
C TYR A 47 -19.97 0.15 -0.88
N ASN A 48 -19.15 0.20 -1.93
CA ASN A 48 -18.36 -0.95 -2.36
C ASN A 48 -17.40 -1.43 -1.28
N LYS A 49 -16.74 -0.51 -0.55
CA LYS A 49 -15.82 -0.85 0.55
C LYS A 49 -16.52 -1.61 1.68
N ASN A 50 -17.72 -1.19 2.05
CA ASN A 50 -18.48 -1.82 3.15
C ASN A 50 -19.11 -3.16 2.75
N HIS A 51 -19.30 -3.41 1.45
CA HIS A 51 -19.93 -4.63 0.93
C HIS A 51 -18.92 -5.58 0.24
N GLN A 52 -17.60 -5.39 0.38
CA GLN A 52 -16.57 -6.18 -0.34
C GLN A 52 -16.66 -7.69 -0.14
N ASN A 53 -17.21 -8.14 0.98
CA ASN A 53 -17.29 -9.56 1.37
C ASN A 53 -18.73 -10.09 1.42
N GLN A 54 -19.70 -9.34 0.92
CA GLN A 54 -21.09 -9.76 0.93
C GLN A 54 -21.48 -10.32 -0.43
N SER A 55 -22.12 -11.48 -0.43
CA SER A 55 -22.77 -12.09 -1.60
C SER A 55 -24.16 -11.50 -1.86
N GLU A 56 -24.52 -10.41 -1.17
CA GLU A 56 -25.79 -9.75 -1.34
C GLU A 56 -25.87 -9.11 -2.74
N GLU A 57 -27.01 -9.31 -3.38
CA GLU A 57 -27.27 -8.73 -4.69
C GLU A 57 -27.35 -7.20 -4.55
N ILE A 58 -26.74 -6.48 -5.49
CA ILE A 58 -26.85 -5.02 -5.54
C ILE A 58 -28.24 -4.67 -6.07
N THR A 59 -29.19 -4.53 -5.16
CA THR A 59 -30.57 -4.09 -5.44
C THR A 59 -30.71 -2.58 -5.22
N LYS A 60 -31.75 -2.00 -5.81
CA LYS A 60 -32.06 -0.58 -5.62
C LYS A 60 -32.37 -0.28 -4.15
N GLU A 61 -33.11 -1.19 -3.51
CA GLU A 61 -33.53 -1.09 -2.12
C GLU A 61 -32.32 -1.03 -1.17
N ASN A 62 -31.33 -1.90 -1.37
CA ASN A 62 -30.10 -1.91 -0.54
C ASN A 62 -29.28 -0.62 -0.72
N ILE A 63 -29.24 -0.08 -1.94
CA ILE A 63 -28.57 1.20 -2.22
C ILE A 63 -29.30 2.36 -1.51
N GLU A 64 -30.62 2.39 -1.56
CA GLU A 64 -31.44 3.44 -0.92
C GLU A 64 -31.33 3.39 0.61
N GLU A 65 -31.36 2.19 1.21
CA GLU A 65 -31.16 2.02 2.65
C GLU A 65 -29.76 2.49 3.09
N TYR A 66 -28.72 2.08 2.36
CA TYR A 66 -27.37 2.54 2.65
C TYR A 66 -27.19 4.05 2.43
N LEU A 67 -27.89 4.63 1.44
CA LEU A 67 -27.90 6.08 1.22
C LEU A 67 -28.48 6.84 2.42
N GLU A 68 -29.57 6.35 3.00
CA GLU A 68 -30.16 6.95 4.20
C GLU A 68 -29.18 6.88 5.39
N LEU A 69 -28.57 5.72 5.62
CA LEU A 69 -27.53 5.56 6.66
C LEU A 69 -26.37 6.52 6.44
N TYR A 70 -25.94 6.69 5.19
CA TYR A 70 -24.84 7.56 4.83
C TYR A 70 -25.16 9.06 5.02
N ILE A 71 -26.38 9.50 4.67
CA ILE A 71 -26.85 10.86 4.94
C ILE A 71 -26.86 11.12 6.45
N ASN A 72 -27.43 10.20 7.24
CA ASN A 72 -27.47 10.29 8.69
C ASN A 72 -26.08 10.33 9.32
N PHE A 73 -25.14 9.56 8.79
CA PHE A 73 -23.73 9.61 9.18
C PHE A 73 -23.13 11.00 8.92
N LYS A 74 -23.27 11.54 7.70
CA LYS A 74 -22.73 12.88 7.36
C LYS A 74 -23.33 13.99 8.22
N LEU A 75 -24.62 13.93 8.52
CA LEU A 75 -25.28 14.88 9.44
C LEU A 75 -24.66 14.85 10.84
N LYS A 76 -24.43 13.65 11.40
CA LYS A 76 -23.77 13.49 12.71
C LYS A 76 -22.35 14.03 12.72
N VAL A 77 -21.58 13.78 11.67
CA VAL A 77 -20.21 14.31 11.52
C VAL A 77 -20.24 15.83 11.48
N MET A 78 -21.11 16.44 10.68
CA MET A 78 -21.21 17.90 10.59
C MET A 78 -21.59 18.54 11.92
N GLU A 79 -22.48 17.92 12.70
CA GLU A 79 -22.84 18.40 14.03
C GLU A 79 -21.69 18.23 15.04
N ALA A 80 -20.90 17.16 14.93
CA ALA A 80 -19.71 16.98 15.77
C ALA A 80 -18.63 18.03 15.46
N GLU A 81 -18.40 18.33 14.18
CA GLU A 81 -17.50 19.40 13.71
C GLU A 81 -17.99 20.79 14.18
N SER A 82 -19.30 21.06 14.09
CA SER A 82 -19.87 22.34 14.55
C SER A 82 -19.63 22.57 16.05
N ARG A 83 -19.64 21.47 16.84
CA ARG A 83 -19.34 21.45 18.27
C ARG A 83 -17.84 21.36 18.59
N LYS A 84 -16.97 21.36 17.59
CA LYS A 84 -15.50 21.24 17.73
C LYS A 84 -15.05 19.96 18.44
N MET A 85 -15.82 18.88 18.33
CA MET A 85 -15.46 17.60 18.96
C MET A 85 -14.21 16.97 18.32
N ASP A 86 -13.98 17.27 17.04
CA ASP A 86 -12.79 16.94 16.25
C ASP A 86 -11.52 17.68 16.70
N ALA A 87 -11.66 18.77 17.48
CA ALA A 87 -10.54 19.52 18.04
C ALA A 87 -10.22 19.14 19.50
N SER A 88 -10.95 18.17 20.07
CA SER A 88 -10.70 17.72 21.44
C SER A 88 -9.39 16.94 21.56
N ASP A 89 -8.69 17.09 22.68
CA ASP A 89 -7.43 16.37 22.94
C ASP A 89 -7.60 14.84 22.87
N ALA A 90 -8.76 14.34 23.33
CA ALA A 90 -9.10 12.93 23.28
C ALA A 90 -9.18 12.43 21.83
N PHE A 91 -9.90 13.15 20.97
CA PHE A 91 -10.01 12.81 19.55
C PHE A 91 -8.66 12.91 18.83
N ILE A 92 -7.90 13.98 19.05
CA ILE A 92 -6.58 14.16 18.43
C ILE A 92 -5.63 13.02 18.83
N LYS A 93 -5.66 12.60 20.10
CA LYS A 93 -4.85 11.48 20.60
C LYS A 93 -5.22 10.18 19.89
N GLU A 94 -6.51 9.85 19.82
CA GLU A 94 -7.02 8.66 19.15
C GLU A 94 -6.69 8.67 17.65
N LEU A 95 -6.92 9.79 16.96
CA LEU A 95 -6.58 9.97 15.56
C LEU A 95 -5.09 9.73 15.30
N ASN A 96 -4.21 10.23 16.18
CA ASN A 96 -2.77 10.01 16.05
C ASN A 96 -2.39 8.55 16.27
N THR A 97 -3.05 7.84 17.21
CA THR A 97 -2.86 6.40 17.38
C THR A 97 -3.19 5.64 16.10
N TYR A 98 -4.35 5.88 15.49
CA TYR A 98 -4.73 5.23 14.23
C TYR A 98 -3.78 5.56 13.08
N LYS A 99 -3.31 6.81 13.00
CA LYS A 99 -2.30 7.21 12.00
C LYS A 99 -1.00 6.42 12.15
N GLU A 100 -0.50 6.25 13.38
CA GLU A 100 0.71 5.47 13.61
C GLU A 100 0.52 3.99 13.25
N GLU A 101 -0.63 3.40 13.58
CA GLU A 101 -0.94 2.02 13.20
C GLU A 101 -1.00 1.82 11.69
N LEU A 102 -1.64 2.74 10.96
CA LEU A 102 -1.69 2.72 9.50
C LEU A 102 -0.33 2.95 8.86
N ARG A 103 0.58 3.66 9.54
CA ARG A 103 1.92 3.98 9.03
C ARG A 103 2.88 2.78 9.12
N LYS A 104 2.76 1.93 10.15
CA LYS A 104 3.65 0.78 10.40
C LYS A 104 4.02 -0.05 9.16
N PRO A 105 3.08 -0.54 8.33
CA PRO A 105 3.43 -1.36 7.16
C PRO A 105 4.15 -0.59 6.03
N PHE A 106 4.08 0.74 6.03
CA PHE A 106 4.71 1.60 5.02
C PHE A 106 6.05 2.18 5.45
N ILE A 107 6.41 2.06 6.73
CA ILE A 107 7.76 2.41 7.21
C ILE A 107 8.62 1.19 6.93
N ALA A 108 9.40 1.24 5.85
CA ALA A 108 10.55 0.35 5.75
C ALA A 108 11.42 0.63 6.99
N GLU A 109 11.68 -0.37 7.82
CA GLU A 109 12.63 -0.24 8.93
C GLU A 109 13.97 0.16 8.33
N THR A 110 14.29 1.45 8.42
CA THR A 110 15.49 2.06 7.82
C THR A 110 16.76 1.36 8.28
N ASP A 111 16.71 0.80 9.49
CA ASP A 111 17.80 0.03 10.10
C ASP A 111 18.02 -1.33 9.42
N ILE A 112 16.95 -2.05 9.06
CA ILE A 112 17.05 -3.29 8.29
C ILE A 112 17.59 -2.98 6.89
N LEU A 113 17.04 -1.96 6.24
CA LEU A 113 17.49 -1.55 4.91
C LEU A 113 18.97 -1.18 4.91
N TYR A 114 19.43 -0.39 5.89
CA TYR A 114 20.83 -0.01 6.01
C TYR A 114 21.75 -1.22 6.24
N LYS A 115 21.34 -2.16 7.11
CA LYS A 115 22.10 -3.41 7.33
C LYS A 115 22.24 -4.22 6.05
N LEU A 116 21.16 -4.39 5.28
CA LEU A 116 21.17 -5.12 4.01
C LEU A 116 22.03 -4.42 2.96
N VAL A 117 21.95 -3.10 2.85
CA VAL A 117 22.79 -2.31 1.93
C VAL A 117 24.27 -2.45 2.29
N LYS A 118 24.61 -2.36 3.57
CA LYS A 118 25.99 -2.53 4.03
C LYS A 118 26.50 -3.94 3.76
N GLU A 119 25.71 -4.96 4.06
CA GLU A 119 26.06 -6.35 3.79
C GLU A 119 26.30 -6.60 2.30
N ALA A 120 25.43 -6.08 1.43
CA ALA A 120 25.60 -6.17 0.00
C ALA A 120 26.88 -5.46 -0.48
N TYR A 121 27.17 -4.27 0.05
CA TYR A 121 28.40 -3.53 -0.24
C TYR A 121 29.65 -4.30 0.19
N ASP A 122 29.66 -4.83 1.41
CA ASP A 122 30.79 -5.62 1.95
C ASP A 122 31.02 -6.90 1.12
N ARG A 123 29.96 -7.51 0.56
CA ARG A 123 30.03 -8.68 -0.33
C ARG A 123 30.53 -8.36 -1.74
N LEU A 124 30.50 -7.11 -2.20
CA LEU A 124 31.05 -6.73 -3.51
C LEU A 124 32.57 -6.84 -3.57
N GLY A 125 33.26 -6.82 -2.42
CA GLY A 125 34.72 -6.84 -2.35
C GLY A 125 35.36 -8.20 -2.61
N TRP A 126 34.58 -9.28 -2.70
CA TRP A 126 35.12 -10.63 -2.84
C TRP A 126 34.18 -11.54 -3.64
N GLU A 127 34.76 -12.56 -4.28
CA GLU A 127 34.02 -13.56 -5.05
C GLU A 127 34.22 -14.94 -4.42
N ILE A 128 33.13 -15.71 -4.25
CA ILE A 128 33.20 -17.11 -3.80
C ILE A 128 32.97 -18.03 -4.99
N LYS A 129 33.98 -18.85 -5.30
CA LYS A 129 33.83 -20.00 -6.18
C LYS A 129 33.29 -21.19 -5.38
N ALA A 130 31.97 -21.35 -5.34
CA ALA A 130 31.31 -22.46 -4.66
C ALA A 130 30.79 -23.52 -5.66
N SER A 131 30.67 -24.75 -5.18
CA SER A 131 29.90 -25.83 -5.82
C SER A 131 28.88 -26.32 -4.81
N HIS A 132 27.67 -26.67 -5.25
CA HIS A 132 26.60 -27.11 -4.35
C HIS A 132 26.06 -28.48 -4.76
N ILE A 133 25.60 -29.24 -3.76
CA ILE A 133 24.88 -30.50 -3.94
C ILE A 133 23.53 -30.32 -3.25
N LEU A 134 22.45 -30.45 -4.02
CA LEU A 134 21.09 -30.39 -3.49
C LEU A 134 20.57 -31.81 -3.25
N VAL A 135 20.14 -32.09 -2.02
CA VAL A 135 19.36 -33.29 -1.69
C VAL A 135 17.89 -32.89 -1.61
N SER A 136 17.10 -33.29 -2.61
CA SER A 136 15.70 -32.90 -2.72
C SER A 136 14.80 -33.64 -1.73
N SER A 137 13.77 -32.95 -1.24
CA SER A 137 12.68 -33.52 -0.41
C SER A 137 11.36 -32.82 -0.78
N PRO A 138 10.23 -33.55 -0.85
CA PRO A 138 8.92 -32.95 -1.13
C PRO A 138 8.52 -31.86 -0.11
N PRO A 139 7.75 -30.82 -0.53
CA PRO A 139 7.28 -29.76 0.38
C PRO A 139 6.44 -30.27 1.57
N ASP A 140 5.73 -31.38 1.36
CA ASP A 140 4.83 -32.06 2.31
C ASP A 140 5.43 -33.38 2.84
N ALA A 141 6.76 -33.53 2.78
CA ALA A 141 7.46 -34.74 3.20
C ALA A 141 7.15 -35.12 4.66
N ALA A 142 6.92 -36.42 4.89
CA ALA A 142 6.79 -36.92 6.25
C ALA A 142 8.12 -36.78 7.02
N PRO A 143 8.09 -36.73 8.36
CA PRO A 143 9.32 -36.65 9.17
C PRO A 143 10.35 -37.74 8.87
N SER A 144 9.90 -38.93 8.45
CA SER A 144 10.78 -40.02 8.01
C SER A 144 11.56 -39.68 6.74
N ASP A 145 10.93 -39.02 5.78
CA ASP A 145 11.52 -38.72 4.47
C ASP A 145 12.53 -37.58 4.57
N THR A 146 12.24 -36.59 5.41
CA THR A 146 13.20 -35.53 5.76
C THR A 146 14.41 -36.09 6.51
N LEU A 147 14.21 -37.06 7.42
CA LEU A 147 15.32 -37.72 8.11
C LEU A 147 16.23 -38.50 7.14
N VAL A 148 15.66 -39.18 6.15
CA VAL A 148 16.43 -39.87 5.10
C VAL A 148 17.24 -38.87 4.27
N ALA A 149 16.63 -37.77 3.82
CA ALA A 149 17.31 -36.71 3.07
C ALA A 149 18.43 -36.06 3.87
N TYR A 150 18.19 -35.78 5.16
CA TYR A 150 19.18 -35.20 6.07
C TYR A 150 20.38 -36.14 6.28
N ASN A 151 20.14 -37.41 6.58
CA ASN A 151 21.20 -38.40 6.75
C ASN A 151 22.02 -38.59 5.46
N LYS A 152 21.35 -38.55 4.31
CA LYS A 152 22.03 -38.55 3.00
C LYS A 152 22.93 -37.31 2.84
N ALA A 153 22.44 -36.12 3.15
CA ALA A 153 23.24 -34.89 3.10
C ALA A 153 24.46 -34.96 4.04
N LEU A 154 24.29 -35.47 5.26
CA LEU A 154 25.40 -35.69 6.20
C LEU A 154 26.42 -36.69 5.64
N SER A 155 25.97 -37.83 5.10
CA SER A 155 26.88 -38.82 4.52
C SER A 155 27.72 -38.26 3.37
N ILE A 156 27.14 -37.38 2.55
CA ILE A 156 27.85 -36.71 1.46
C ILE A 156 28.85 -35.71 2.04
N ARG A 157 28.45 -34.94 3.06
CA ARG A 157 29.34 -34.00 3.76
C ARG A 157 30.56 -34.72 4.34
N GLU A 158 30.37 -35.83 5.05
CA GLU A 158 31.48 -36.59 5.63
C GLU A 158 32.46 -37.09 4.58
N LYS A 159 31.95 -37.56 3.42
CA LYS A 159 32.81 -37.93 2.28
C LYS A 159 33.60 -36.74 1.74
N VAL A 160 32.94 -35.59 1.56
CA VAL A 160 33.61 -34.37 1.08
C VAL A 160 34.69 -33.88 2.05
N LEU A 161 34.47 -34.03 3.36
CA LEU A 161 35.46 -33.66 4.38
C LEU A 161 36.63 -34.66 4.49
N ALA A 162 36.41 -35.93 4.16
CA ALA A 162 37.44 -36.96 4.19
C ALA A 162 38.40 -36.91 2.98
N GLY A 163 38.06 -36.17 1.92
CA GLY A 163 38.83 -36.07 0.67
C GLY A 163 38.55 -37.19 -0.31
#